data_AF-A0A940I289-F1
#
_entry.id   AF-A0A940I289-F1
#
_cell.length_a   1.000
_cell.length_b   1.000
_cell.length_c   1.000
_cell.angle_alpha   90.00
_cell.angle_beta   90.00
_cell.angle_gamma   90.00
#
_symmetry.space_group_name_H-M   'P 1'
#
loop_
_entity.id
_entity.type
_entity.pdbx_description
1 polymer ?
#
loop_
_entity_poly.entity_id
_entity_poly.type
_entity_poly.pdbx_seq_one_letter_code
_entity_poly.pdbx_strand_id
1 'polypeptide(L)'
;MEVTNLLITKDTDFETIATKFPYLITPLLEMGIKVIECGDVKWGTLGEEIEKLGLNVSEILTKLNKIVDEHGGPEKELNLNI
;
A
#
# COMPACT_ATOMS: atom_id res chain seq x y z
N MET A 1 20.25 -15.10 3.72
CA MET A 1 18.84 -15.37 3.40
C MET A 1 18.21 -14.01 3.18
N GLU A 2 18.13 -13.56 1.93
CA GLU A 2 17.45 -12.30 1.61
C GLU A 2 15.96 -12.58 1.59
N VAL A 3 15.30 -12.29 2.72
CA VAL A 3 13.85 -12.18 2.75
C VAL A 3 13.50 -10.92 1.97
N THR A 4 12.97 -11.06 0.77
CA THR A 4 12.39 -9.95 0.02
C THR A 4 11.17 -9.48 0.82
N ASN A 5 11.37 -8.48 1.66
CA ASN A 5 10.32 -7.86 2.47
C ASN A 5 9.24 -7.29 1.52
N LEU A 6 8.17 -8.05 1.34
CA LEU A 6 6.91 -7.59 0.76
C LEU A 6 6.11 -6.73 1.75
N LEU A 7 6.77 -6.20 2.78
CA LEU A 7 6.18 -5.34 3.79
C LEU A 7 5.99 -3.94 3.23
N ILE A 8 4.78 -3.40 3.39
CA ILE A 8 4.50 -1.99 3.16
C ILE A 8 5.25 -1.19 4.22
N THR A 9 6.00 -0.18 3.77
CA THR A 9 6.74 0.74 4.64
C THR A 9 6.28 2.16 4.36
N LYS A 10 6.69 3.10 5.22
CA LYS A 10 6.36 4.52 5.03
C LYS A 10 6.91 5.09 3.73
N ASP A 11 8.03 4.54 3.26
CA ASP A 11 8.70 4.90 2.01
C ASP A 11 8.05 4.23 0.79
N THR A 12 7.02 3.39 0.99
CA THR A 12 6.28 2.79 -0.12
C THR A 12 5.44 3.83 -0.84
N ASP A 13 5.66 3.94 -2.15
CA ASP A 13 4.90 4.84 -3.02
C ASP A 13 3.48 4.34 -3.28
N PHE A 14 2.57 5.30 -3.48
CA PHE A 14 1.21 5.01 -3.89
C PHE A 14 1.13 4.27 -5.23
N GLU A 15 2.05 4.52 -6.16
CA GLU A 15 2.17 3.77 -7.42
C GLU A 15 2.45 2.29 -7.17
N THR A 16 3.36 1.99 -6.23
CA THR A 16 3.67 0.61 -5.84
C THR A 16 2.44 -0.06 -5.23
N ILE A 17 1.68 0.65 -4.39
CA ILE A 17 0.44 0.14 -3.82
C ILE A 17 -0.59 -0.10 -4.93
N ALA A 18 -0.87 0.90 -5.77
CA ALA A 18 -1.88 0.78 -6.81
C ALA A 18 -1.54 -0.29 -7.86
N THR A 19 -0.26 -0.54 -8.11
CA THR A 19 0.18 -1.57 -9.05
C THR A 19 0.32 -2.95 -8.42
N LYS A 20 0.95 -3.10 -7.25
CA LYS A 20 1.24 -4.41 -6.64
C LYS A 20 0.18 -4.86 -5.64
N PHE A 21 -0.48 -3.90 -4.98
CA PHE A 21 -1.42 -4.10 -3.89
C PHE A 21 -2.72 -3.29 -4.08
N PRO A 22 -3.41 -3.39 -5.24
CA PRO A 22 -4.58 -2.57 -5.54
C PRO A 22 -5.71 -2.79 -4.52
N TYR A 23 -5.79 -3.96 -3.90
CA TYR A 23 -6.69 -4.28 -2.80
C TYR A 23 -6.50 -3.40 -1.55
N LEU A 24 -5.32 -2.80 -1.35
CA LEU A 24 -5.07 -1.87 -0.24
C LEU A 24 -5.64 -0.47 -0.50
N ILE A 25 -6.01 -0.12 -1.73
CA ILE A 25 -6.58 1.20 -2.06
C ILE A 25 -7.88 1.42 -1.29
N THR A 26 -8.75 0.41 -1.25
CA THR A 26 -10.04 0.47 -0.53
C THR A 26 -9.88 0.76 0.95
N PRO A 27 -9.13 -0.04 1.75
CA PRO A 27 -8.94 0.23 3.17
C PRO A 27 -8.19 1.55 3.41
N LEU A 28 -7.24 1.93 2.55
CA LEU A 28 -6.59 3.24 2.63
C LEU A 28 -7.60 4.38 2.49
N LEU A 29 -8.49 4.28 1.51
CA LEU A 29 -9.54 5.27 1.29
C LEU A 29 -10.51 5.36 2.47
N GLU A 30 -10.89 4.22 3.06
CA GLU A 30 -11.72 4.18 4.28
C GLU A 30 -11.02 4.83 5.49
N MET A 31 -9.70 4.77 5.55
CA MET A 31 -8.89 5.49 6.54
C MET A 31 -8.67 6.97 6.20
N GLY A 32 -9.20 7.45 5.08
CA GLY A 32 -9.07 8.85 4.62
C GLY A 32 -7.84 9.11 3.75
N ILE A 33 -7.08 8.08 3.40
CA ILE A 33 -5.86 8.18 2.59
C ILE A 33 -6.21 7.90 1.13
N LYS A 34 -6.15 8.94 0.28
CA LYS A 34 -6.50 8.82 -1.13
C LYS A 34 -5.28 8.40 -1.94
N VAL A 35 -5.31 7.16 -2.45
CA VAL A 35 -4.29 6.63 -3.37
C VAL A 35 -4.52 7.12 -4.81
N ILE A 36 -5.78 7.35 -5.19
CA ILE A 36 -6.17 7.81 -6.53
C ILE A 36 -6.81 9.20 -6.38
N GLU A 37 -6.28 10.18 -7.11
CA GLU A 37 -6.81 11.53 -7.20
C GLU A 37 -7.07 11.88 -8.67
N CYS A 38 -8.23 12.44 -8.97
CA CYS A 38 -8.62 12.88 -10.32
C CYS A 38 -8.52 11.80 -11.43
N GLY A 39 -8.55 10.51 -11.08
CA GLY A 39 -8.45 9.39 -12.02
C GLY A 39 -7.04 8.83 -12.22
N ASP A 40 -6.02 9.43 -11.58
CA ASP A 40 -4.64 8.98 -11.62
C ASP A 40 -4.12 8.62 -10.23
N VAL A 41 -3.10 7.76 -10.19
CA VAL A 41 -2.43 7.41 -8.93
C VAL A 41 -1.66 8.63 -8.43
N LYS A 42 -1.88 8.97 -7.17
CA LYS A 42 -1.18 10.08 -6.52
C LYS A 42 0.32 9.82 -6.50
N TRP A 43 1.11 10.87 -6.72
CA TRP A 43 2.55 10.79 -6.54
C TRP A 43 2.95 11.17 -5.12
N GLY A 44 3.78 10.34 -4.50
CA GLY A 44 4.24 10.50 -3.12
C GLY A 44 4.29 9.19 -2.36
N THR A 45 4.78 9.29 -1.13
CA THR A 45 4.91 8.14 -0.23
C THR A 45 3.72 8.04 0.73
N LEU A 46 3.40 6.81 1.11
CA LEU A 46 2.34 6.54 2.07
C LEU A 46 2.60 7.26 3.40
N GLY A 47 3.86 7.24 3.87
CA GLY A 47 4.27 7.88 5.12
C GLY A 47 3.96 9.36 5.16
N GLU A 48 4.40 10.11 4.14
CA GLU A 48 4.19 11.56 4.09
C GLU A 48 2.71 11.93 4.12
N GLU A 49 1.86 11.17 3.43
CA GLU A 49 0.42 11.47 3.43
C GLU A 49 -0.23 11.19 4.79
N ILE A 50 0.12 10.07 5.41
CA ILE A 50 -0.38 9.74 6.74
C ILE A 50 0.07 10.79 7.75
N GLU A 51 1.33 11.23 7.68
CA GLU A 51 1.86 12.31 8.53
C GLU A 51 1.14 13.64 8.28
N LYS A 52 0.84 14.00 7.03
CA LYS A 52 0.06 15.19 6.68
C LYS A 52 -1.36 15.16 7.25
N LEU A 53 -1.96 13.98 7.31
CA LEU A 53 -3.28 13.76 7.92
C LEU A 53 -3.22 13.75 9.46
N GLY A 54 -2.03 13.78 10.06
CA GLY A 54 -1.85 13.66 11.51
C GLY A 54 -2.18 12.27 12.06
N LEU A 55 -2.17 11.26 11.18
CA LEU A 55 -2.45 9.87 11.52
C LEU A 55 -1.17 9.14 11.95
N ASN A 56 -1.32 8.03 12.66
CA ASN A 56 -0.18 7.24 13.11
C ASN A 56 0.29 6.29 12.00
N VAL A 57 1.42 6.64 11.37
CA VAL A 57 2.05 5.84 10.31
C VAL A 57 2.23 4.38 10.73
N SER A 58 2.72 4.13 11.94
CA SER A 58 3.01 2.77 12.40
C SER A 58 1.75 1.92 12.51
N GLU A 59 0.63 2.50 12.98
CA GLU A 59 -0.65 1.79 13.08
C GLU A 59 -1.22 1.45 11.70
N ILE A 60 -1.20 2.41 10.78
CA ILE A 60 -1.66 2.21 9.40
C ILE A 60 -0.81 1.13 8.73
N LEU A 61 0.52 1.23 8.81
CA LEU A 61 1.42 0.23 8.26
C LEU A 61 1.15 -1.15 8.84
N THR A 62 0.89 -1.26 10.14
CA THR A 62 0.57 -2.55 10.79
C THR A 62 -0.72 -3.14 10.22
N LYS A 63 -1.76 -2.32 10.03
CA LYS A 63 -3.01 -2.75 9.41
C LYS A 63 -2.81 -3.20 7.97
N LEU A 64 -2.08 -2.43 7.16
CA LEU A 64 -1.81 -2.77 5.76
C LEU A 64 -1.02 -4.06 5.63
N ASN A 65 0.05 -4.20 6.41
CA ASN A 65 0.87 -5.42 6.40
C ASN A 65 0.08 -6.64 6.85
N LYS A 66 -0.86 -6.48 7.79
CA LYS A 66 -1.78 -7.57 8.16
C LYS A 66 -2.68 -7.97 6.99
N ILE A 67 -3.24 -7.02 6.25
CA ILE A 67 -4.06 -7.31 5.07
C ILE A 67 -3.23 -8.00 3.99
N VAL A 68 -1.97 -7.57 3.77
CA VAL A 68 -1.04 -8.22 2.84
C VAL A 68 -0.75 -9.66 3.25
N ASP A 69 -0.53 -9.90 4.54
CA ASP A 69 -0.33 -11.25 5.09
C ASP A 69 -1.57 -12.14 4.90
N GLU A 70 -2.76 -11.61 5.19
CA GLU A 70 -4.03 -12.33 4.98
C GLU A 70 -4.30 -12.64 3.50
N HIS A 71 -3.86 -11.77 2.58
CA HIS A 71 -3.95 -12.00 1.13
C HIS A 71 -2.82 -12.88 0.56
N GLY A 72 -1.74 -13.11 1.31
CA GLY A 72 -0.59 -13.90 0.86
C GLY A 72 0.40 -13.17 -0.06
N GLY A 73 0.41 -11.83 -0.06
CA GLY A 73 1.39 -11.02 -0.80
C GLY A 73 0.80 -10.13 -1.91
N PRO A 74 1.64 -9.61 -2.84
CA PRO A 74 1.20 -8.76 -3.93
C PRO A 74 0.38 -9.56 -4.97
N GLU A 75 -0.75 -9.02 -5.39
CA GLU A 75 -1.61 -9.67 -6.42
C GLU A 75 -0.93 -9.71 -7.80
N LYS A 76 0.00 -8.78 -8.05
CA LYS A 76 0.70 -8.65 -9.35
C LYS A 76 1.91 -9.58 -9.50
N GLU A 77 1.82 -10.78 -8.95
CA GLU A 77 2.65 -11.94 -9.32
C GLU A 77 1.86 -13.04 -10.04
N LEU A 78 0.58 -12.80 -10.36
CA LEU A 78 -0.20 -13.70 -11.22
C LEU A 78 -0.29 -13.12 -12.63
N ASN A 79 0.69 -13.48 -13.47
CA ASN A 79 0.55 -13.99 -14.84
C ASN A 79 1.82 -13.72 -15.66
N LEU A 80 2.72 -14.72 -15.76
CA LEU A 80 3.08 -15.26 -17.08
C LEU A 80 3.78 -16.62 -16.95
N ASN A 81 3.02 -17.72 -16.93
CA ASN A 81 3.39 -18.94 -17.67
C ASN A 81 2.21 -19.93 -17.76
N ILE A 82 1.34 -19.77 -18.77
CA ILE A 82 0.81 -20.87 -19.58
C ILE A 82 0.35 -20.36 -20.94
#